data_AF-A0A970DZN9-F1
#
_entry.id   AF-A0A970DZN9-F1
#
_cell.length_a   1.000
_cell.length_b   1.000
_cell.length_c   1.000
_cell.angle_alpha   90.00
_cell.angle_beta   90.00
_cell.angle_gamma   90.00
#
_symmetry.space_group_name_H-M   'P 1'
#
loop_
_entity.id
_entity.type
_entity.pdbx_description
1 polymer ?
#
loop_
_entity_poly.entity_id
_entity_poly.type
_entity_poly.pdbx_seq_one_letter_code
_entity_poly.pdbx_strand_id
1 'polypeptide(L)' 'MSTNRYHHHIAVNVWNGIGAPPTPPNMVGLDLFTLVLPDEQRLDEVKSHLRAMGAPLYESPGGIVTADPAGNRVKLVLE' A
#
# COMPACT_ATOMS: atom_id res chain seq x y z
N MET A 1 12.12 -0.48 -7.43
CA MET A 1 11.13 -1.04 -8.38
C MET A 1 11.31 -0.37 -9.72
N SER A 2 11.09 -1.06 -10.84
CA SER A 2 11.09 -0.41 -12.16
C SER A 2 9.89 -0.85 -12.97
N THR A 3 9.20 0.13 -13.55
CA THR A 3 8.08 -0.06 -14.48
C THR A 3 8.23 0.97 -15.59
N ASN A 4 8.00 0.57 -16.85
CA ASN A 4 8.07 1.44 -18.02
C ASN A 4 9.35 2.32 -18.11
N ARG A 5 10.52 1.76 -17.77
CA ARG A 5 11.83 2.43 -17.76
C ARG A 5 11.97 3.56 -16.72
N TYR A 6 11.10 3.62 -15.72
CA TYR A 6 11.23 4.50 -14.57
C TYR A 6 11.52 3.71 -13.29
N HIS A 7 12.33 4.27 -12.39
CA HIS A 7 12.66 3.65 -11.11
C HIS A 7 11.82 4.27 -9.99
N HIS A 8 10.89 3.48 -9.43
CA HIS A 8 10.18 3.85 -8.22
C HIS A 8 10.99 3.35 -7.00
N HIS A 9 11.35 4.28 -6.10
CA HIS A 9 12.06 3.98 -4.87
C HIS A 9 11.14 4.26 -3.67
N ILE A 10 11.06 3.30 -2.75
CA ILE A 10 10.44 3.44 -1.43
C ILE A 10 11.55 3.11 -0.43
N ALA A 11 11.89 4.06 0.43
CA ALA A 11 12.82 3.84 1.53
C ALA A 11 12.03 3.50 2.79
N VAL A 12 12.52 2.53 3.57
CA VAL A 12 11.91 2.10 4.83
C VAL A 12 12.95 2.16 5.94
N ASN A 13 12.50 2.43 7.17
CA ASN A 13 13.36 2.51 8.34
C ASN A 13 12.65 1.96 9.60
N VAL A 14 13.43 1.75 10.66
CA VAL A 14 12.97 1.31 11.98
C VAL A 14 13.40 2.31 13.06
N TRP A 15 13.41 3.61 12.76
CA TRP A 15 13.96 4.63 13.68
C TRP A 15 13.35 4.59 15.08
N ASN A 16 12.06 4.28 15.19
CA ASN A 16 11.35 4.15 16.47
C ASN A 16 11.39 2.73 17.08
N GLY A 17 12.21 1.84 16.52
CA GLY A 17 12.36 0.45 16.98
C GLY A 17 11.45 -0.55 16.26
N ILE A 18 11.76 -1.83 16.46
CA ILE A 18 10.98 -2.96 15.91
C ILE A 18 9.74 -3.16 16.78
N GLY A 19 8.58 -3.33 16.15
CA GLY A 19 7.31 -3.53 16.86
C GLY A 19 6.73 -2.25 17.47
N ALA A 20 7.25 -1.08 17.07
CA ALA A 20 6.61 0.20 17.41
C ALA A 20 5.14 0.18 16.95
N PRO A 21 4.20 0.70 17.75
CA PRO A 21 2.79 0.70 17.39
C PRO A 21 2.54 1.59 16.17
N PRO A 22 1.49 1.31 15.38
CA PRO A 22 1.07 2.18 14.30
C PRO A 22 0.80 3.62 14.77
N THR A 23 1.03 4.57 13.87
CA THR A 23 0.70 5.98 14.12
C THR A 23 -0.81 6.13 14.35
N PRO A 24 -1.26 6.87 15.38
CA PRO A 24 -2.68 7.14 15.60
C PRO A 24 -3.34 7.86 14.40
N PRO A 25 -4.63 7.63 14.10
CA PRO A 25 -5.30 8.20 12.90
C PRO A 25 -5.33 9.73 12.83
N ASN A 26 -5.29 10.42 13.98
CA ASN A 26 -5.39 11.89 14.08
C ASN A 26 -4.04 12.55 14.41
N MET A 27 -2.95 11.97 13.92
CA MET A 27 -1.59 12.49 14.09
C MET A 27 -1.02 12.98 12.76
N VAL A 28 -0.10 13.94 12.82
CA VAL A 28 0.63 14.39 11.64
C VAL A 28 1.57 13.27 11.17
N GLY A 29 1.49 12.92 9.90
CA GLY A 29 2.28 11.84 9.30
C GLY A 29 1.84 11.52 7.88
N LEU A 30 2.34 10.40 7.35
CA LEU A 30 1.86 9.84 6.09
C LEU A 30 0.45 9.27 6.29
N ASP A 31 -0.56 9.85 5.61
CA ASP A 31 -1.93 9.31 5.62
C ASP A 31 -2.06 8.10 4.68
N LEU A 32 -1.61 8.27 3.44
CA LEU A 32 -1.79 7.29 2.35
C LEU A 32 -0.81 7.60 1.23
N PHE A 33 -0.34 6.58 0.51
CA PHE A 33 0.19 6.74 -0.84
C PHE A 33 -0.54 5.86 -1.84
N THR A 34 -0.52 6.27 -3.10
CA THR A 34 -1.21 5.58 -4.19
C THR A 34 -0.22 4.90 -5.11
N LEU A 35 -0.50 3.66 -5.47
CA LEU A 35 0.14 2.99 -6.60
C LEU A 35 -0.91 2.85 -7.72
N VAL A 36 -0.55 3.34 -8.89
CA VAL A 36 -1.37 3.24 -10.10
C VAL A 36 -0.95 1.99 -10.85
N LEU A 37 -1.93 1.14 -11.15
CA LEU A 37 -1.74 -0.12 -11.85
C LEU A 37 -2.16 0.04 -13.31
N PRO A 38 -1.48 -0.66 -14.24
CA PRO A 38 -1.70 -0.45 -15.67
C PRO A 38 -3.04 -1.00 -16.18
N ASP A 39 -3.61 -2.01 -15.51
CA ASP A 39 -4.81 -2.71 -15.96
C ASP A 39 -5.50 -3.49 -14.82
N GLU A 40 -6.72 -3.95 -15.11
CA GLU A 40 -7.56 -4.73 -14.20
C GLU A 40 -6.94 -6.09 -13.84
N GLN A 41 -6.26 -6.74 -14.79
CA GLN A 41 -5.61 -8.03 -14.55
C GLN A 41 -4.56 -7.87 -13.44
N ARG A 42 -3.75 -6.81 -13.50
CA ARG A 42 -2.73 -6.55 -12.49
C ARG A 42 -3.34 -6.23 -11.14
N LEU A 43 -4.46 -5.52 -11.11
CA LEU A 43 -5.21 -5.26 -9.88
C LEU A 43 -5.71 -6.56 -9.24
N ASP A 44 -6.25 -7.49 -10.02
CA ASP A 44 -6.75 -8.78 -9.54
C ASP A 44 -5.65 -9.71 -9.04
N GLU A 45 -4.49 -9.72 -9.71
CA GLU A 45 -3.29 -10.42 -9.25
C GLU A 45 -2.83 -9.88 -7.88
N VAL A 46 -2.75 -8.56 -7.74
CA VAL A 46 -2.36 -7.90 -6.47
C VAL A 46 -3.38 -8.19 -5.37
N LYS A 47 -4.69 -8.11 -5.66
CA LYS A 47 -5.76 -8.49 -4.72
C LYS A 47 -5.60 -9.93 -4.24
N SER A 48 -5.31 -10.86 -5.15
CA SER A 48 -5.15 -12.28 -4.83
C SER A 48 -3.93 -12.51 -3.93
N HIS A 49 -2.80 -11.87 -4.21
CA HIS A 49 -1.62 -11.94 -3.35
C HIS A 49 -1.86 -11.33 -1.96
N LEU A 50 -2.54 -10.18 -1.88
CA LEU A 50 -2.89 -9.55 -0.61
C LEU A 50 -3.79 -10.47 0.24
N ARG A 51 -4.79 -11.11 -0.37
CA ARG A 51 -5.64 -12.12 0.31
C ARG A 51 -4.83 -13.30 0.83
N ALA A 52 -3.92 -13.83 0.01
CA ALA A 52 -3.08 -14.97 0.41
C ALA A 52 -2.16 -14.63 1.59
N MET A 53 -1.73 -13.37 1.72
CA MET A 53 -0.93 -12.89 2.86
C MET A 53 -1.78 -12.52 4.08
N GLY A 54 -3.11 -12.57 3.99
CA GLY A 54 -4.02 -12.11 5.05
C GLY A 54 -4.02 -10.58 5.24
N ALA A 55 -3.57 -9.82 4.23
CA ALA A 55 -3.61 -8.37 4.28
C ALA A 55 -5.06 -7.86 4.17
N PRO A 56 -5.42 -6.79 4.88
CA PRO A 56 -6.77 -6.25 4.83
C PRO A 56 -7.03 -5.61 3.47
N LEU A 57 -8.24 -5.82 2.94
CA LEU A 57 -8.69 -5.22 1.69
C LEU A 57 -9.95 -4.43 1.95
N TYR A 58 -9.87 -3.12 1.73
CA TYR A 58 -10.99 -2.20 1.85
C TYR A 58 -11.37 -1.71 0.46
N GLU A 59 -12.61 -1.92 0.06
CA GLU A 59 -13.12 -1.37 -1.20
C GLU A 59 -13.09 0.16 -1.16
N SER A 60 -12.73 0.77 -2.29
CA SER A 60 -12.67 2.22 -2.46
C SER A 60 -13.20 2.56 -3.85
N PRO A 61 -13.79 3.76 -4.05
CA PRO A 61 -14.09 4.22 -5.40
C PRO A 61 -12.85 4.17 -6.30
N GLY A 62 -12.95 3.45 -7.42
CA GLY A 62 -11.87 3.30 -8.41
C GLY A 62 -10.71 2.39 -7.99
N GLY A 63 -10.85 1.57 -6.95
CA GLY A 63 -9.77 0.67 -6.54
C GLY A 63 -9.95 0.05 -5.15
N ILE A 64 -8.84 -0.19 -4.47
CA ILE A 64 -8.84 -0.73 -3.10
C ILE A 64 -7.83 0.01 -2.22
N VAL A 65 -8.02 -0.07 -0.92
CA VAL A 65 -7.03 0.34 0.07
C VAL A 65 -6.61 -0.91 0.85
N THR A 66 -5.31 -1.04 1.09
CA THR A 66 -4.72 -2.03 2.01
C THR A 66 -3.89 -1.32 3.06
N ALA A 67 -3.49 -2.04 4.10
CA ALA A 67 -2.54 -1.57 5.10
C ALA A 67 -1.38 -2.56 5.26
N ASP A 68 -0.19 -2.05 5.54
CA ASP A 68 0.96 -2.87 5.96
C ASP A 68 0.92 -3.16 7.48
N PRO A 69 1.83 -4.00 8.01
CA PRO A 69 1.87 -4.30 9.44
C PRO A 69 2.15 -3.12 10.37
N ALA A 70 2.75 -2.04 9.85
CA ALA A 70 2.98 -0.80 10.60
C ALA A 70 1.79 0.18 10.51
N GLY A 71 0.72 -0.20 9.81
CA GLY A 71 -0.49 0.59 9.61
C GLY A 71 -0.38 1.62 8.48
N ASN A 72 0.71 1.60 7.68
CA ASN A 72 0.82 2.47 6.51
C ASN A 72 -0.23 2.05 5.48
N ARG A 73 -1.05 3.01 5.04
CA ARG A 73 -2.11 2.75 4.07
C ARG A 73 -1.58 2.89 2.65
N VAL A 74 -2.00 1.99 1.78
CA VAL A 74 -1.69 2.00 0.35
C VAL A 74 -2.97 1.92 -0.45
N LYS A 75 -3.20 2.87 -1.36
CA LYS A 75 -4.31 2.81 -2.32
C LYS A 75 -3.82 2.25 -3.65
N LEU A 76 -4.53 1.28 -4.17
CA LEU A 76 -4.29 0.69 -5.49
C LEU A 76 -5.43 1.15 -6.40
N VAL A 77 -5.09 1.83 -7.49
CA VAL A 77 -6.05 2.32 -8.49
C VAL A 77 -5.61 1.92 -9.88
N LEU A 78 -6.53 1.98 -10.84
CA LEU A 78 -6.20 1.88 -12.26
C LEU A 78 -5.80 3.25 -12.82
N GLU A 79 -5.01 3.26 -13.89
CA GLU A 79 -4.71 4.46 -14.69
C GLU A 79 -5.98 5.05 -15.35
#